data_AF-A0A378A3E5-F1
#
_entry.id   AF-A0A378A3E5-F1
#
_cell.length_a   1.000
_cell.length_b   1.000
_cell.length_c   1.000
_cell.angle_alpha   90.00
_cell.angle_beta   90.00
_cell.angle_gamma   90.00
#
_symmetry.space_group_name_H-M   'P 1'
#
loop_
_entity.id
_entity.type
_entity.pdbx_description
1 polymer ?
#
loop_
_entity_poly.entity_id
_entity_poly.type
_entity_poly.pdbx_seq_one_letter_code
_entity_poly.pdbx_strand_id
1 'polypeptide(L)' 'MSLLAQLDQRIRHHGGLIVSCQPVPGSPLDNPAIVAAMALAAEQAGAVALRIEGLANLQAVRPLVTVPVIGLIKRDLPR' A
#
# COMPACT_ATOMS: atom_id res chain seq x y z
N MET A 1 9.39 -12.98 15.40
CA MET A 1 9.72 -13.33 13.99
C MET A 1 10.07 -12.06 13.24
N SER A 2 11.03 -12.10 12.31
CA SER A 2 11.37 -10.94 11.48
C SER A 2 10.24 -10.61 10.50
N LEU A 3 10.21 -9.36 10.02
CA LEU A 3 9.27 -8.93 8.97
C LEU A 3 9.34 -9.84 7.73
N LEU A 4 10.56 -10.18 7.31
CA LEU A 4 10.79 -11.04 6.15
C LEU A 4 10.23 -12.44 6.35
N ALA A 5 10.44 -13.05 7.53
CA ALA A 5 9.89 -14.38 7.82
C ALA A 5 8.35 -14.39 7.83
N GLN A 6 7.72 -13.33 8.36
CA GLN A 6 6.27 -13.19 8.31
C GLN A 6 5.76 -13.03 6.87
N LEU A 7 6.45 -12.25 6.05
CA LEU A 7 6.07 -12.04 4.65
C LEU A 7 6.22 -13.33 3.83
N ASP A 8 7.31 -14.08 4.02
CA ASP A 8 7.50 -15.40 3.40
C ASP A 8 6.34 -16.35 3.72
N GLN A 9 5.91 -16.38 4.98
CA GLN A 9 4.77 -17.19 5.41
C GLN A 9 3.46 -16.71 4.73
N ARG A 10 3.20 -15.40 4.70
CA ARG A 10 2.00 -14.85 4.02
C ARG A 10 1.99 -15.19 2.53
N ILE A 11 3.14 -15.09 1.85
CA ILE A 11 3.26 -15.42 0.43
C ILE A 11 2.90 -16.89 0.17
N ARG A 12 3.36 -17.81 1.02
CA ARG A 12 3.05 -19.24 0.88
C ARG A 12 1.57 -19.55 1.07
N HIS A 13 0.86 -18.83 1.96
CA HIS A 13 -0.54 -19.12 2.28
C HIS A 13 -1.55 -18.36 1.41
N HIS A 14 -1.24 -17.14 0.99
CA HIS A 14 -2.18 -16.24 0.30
C HIS A 14 -1.75 -15.89 -1.14
N GLY A 15 -0.63 -16.46 -1.61
CA GLY A 15 0.00 -16.04 -2.86
C GLY A 15 0.85 -14.78 -2.69
N GLY A 16 1.50 -14.33 -3.75
CA GLY A 16 2.49 -13.24 -3.71
C GLY A 16 1.98 -11.86 -4.12
N LEU A 17 0.68 -11.59 -4.07
CA LEU A 17 0.11 -10.35 -4.60
C LEU A 17 0.46 -9.14 -3.72
N ILE A 18 1.14 -8.15 -4.31
CA ILE A 18 1.36 -6.83 -3.73
C ILE A 18 0.56 -5.81 -4.53
N VAL A 19 -0.30 -5.03 -3.87
CA VAL A 19 -1.15 -4.05 -4.55
C VAL A 19 -0.58 -2.65 -4.39
N SER A 20 -0.45 -1.92 -5.50
CA SER A 20 0.01 -0.53 -5.53
C SER A 20 -1.19 0.41 -5.59
N CYS A 21 -1.56 1.01 -4.45
CA CYS A 21 -2.71 1.90 -4.34
C CYS A 21 -2.32 3.34 -4.72
N GLN A 22 -2.09 3.58 -6.01
CA GLN A 22 -1.65 4.87 -6.54
C GLN A 22 -2.65 5.32 -7.63
N PRO A 23 -3.64 6.15 -7.28
CA PRO A 23 -4.58 6.68 -8.25
C PRO A 23 -3.87 7.58 -9.27
N VAL A 24 -4.54 7.86 -10.38
CA VAL A 24 -4.06 8.88 -11.33
C VAL A 24 -4.02 10.23 -10.61
N PRO A 25 -2.90 10.98 -10.63
CA PRO A 25 -2.82 12.29 -9.97
C PRO A 25 -3.93 13.24 -10.44
N GLY A 26 -4.62 13.87 -9.50
CA GLY A 26 -5.75 14.77 -9.78
C GLY A 26 -7.07 14.08 -10.17
N SER A 27 -7.12 12.75 -10.20
CA SER A 27 -8.37 12.00 -10.35
C SER A 27 -9.30 12.24 -9.16
N PRO A 28 -10.64 12.07 -9.30
CA PRO A 28 -11.56 12.00 -8.17
C PRO A 28 -11.18 10.97 -7.09
N LEU A 29 -10.36 9.97 -7.45
CA LEU A 29 -9.85 8.95 -6.52
C LEU A 29 -8.55 9.36 -5.80
N ASP A 30 -7.92 10.47 -6.21
CA ASP A 30 -6.68 11.00 -5.61
C ASP A 30 -6.96 11.74 -4.31
N ASN A 31 -7.43 10.98 -3.32
CA ASN A 31 -7.76 11.45 -1.99
C ASN A 31 -7.20 10.47 -0.95
N PRO A 32 -6.48 10.92 0.10
CA PRO A 32 -5.91 10.04 1.11
C PRO A 32 -6.90 9.06 1.75
N ALA A 33 -8.16 9.46 1.96
CA ALA A 33 -9.19 8.59 2.51
C ALA A 33 -9.58 7.47 1.53
N ILE A 34 -9.63 7.77 0.23
CA ILE A 34 -9.92 6.78 -0.81
C ILE A 34 -8.73 5.83 -0.99
N VAL A 35 -7.50 6.35 -0.97
CA VAL A 35 -6.29 5.53 -1.01
C VAL A 35 -6.24 4.56 0.17
N ALA A 36 -6.60 5.02 1.36
CA ALA A 36 -6.69 4.18 2.54
C ALA A 36 -7.79 3.11 2.43
N ALA A 37 -8.95 3.46 1.87
CA ALA A 37 -10.02 2.49 1.60
C ALA A 37 -9.59 1.43 0.57
N MET A 38 -8.92 1.82 -0.51
CA MET A 38 -8.37 0.88 -1.51
C MET A 38 -7.32 -0.05 -0.89
N ALA A 39 -6.45 0.48 -0.05
CA ALA A 39 -5.44 -0.29 0.65
C ALA A 39 -6.03 -1.33 1.60
N LEU A 40 -7.02 -0.95 2.40
CA LEU A 40 -7.74 -1.86 3.28
C LEU A 40 -8.50 -2.93 2.49
N ALA A 41 -9.18 -2.56 1.41
CA ALA A 41 -9.86 -3.51 0.54
C ALA A 41 -8.88 -4.53 -0.08
N ALA A 42 -7.71 -4.07 -0.53
CA ALA A 42 -6.67 -4.96 -1.06
C ALA A 42 -6.14 -5.96 -0.03
N GLU A 43 -5.89 -5.51 1.20
CA GLU A 43 -5.52 -6.41 2.31
C GLU A 43 -6.61 -7.46 2.58
N GLN A 44 -7.87 -7.04 2.66
CA GLN A 44 -9.01 -7.94 2.90
C GLN A 44 -9.20 -8.95 1.75
N ALA A 45 -8.79 -8.59 0.53
CA ALA A 45 -8.81 -9.46 -0.65
C ALA A 45 -7.56 -10.36 -0.80
N GLY A 46 -6.63 -10.33 0.17
CA GLY A 46 -5.48 -11.23 0.21
C GLY A 46 -4.15 -10.65 -0.28
N ALA A 47 -4.05 -9.34 -0.47
CA ALA A 47 -2.75 -8.72 -0.73
C ALA A 47 -1.80 -8.95 0.47
N VAL A 48 -0.58 -9.42 0.20
CA VAL A 48 0.41 -9.70 1.26
C VAL A 48 1.20 -8.47 1.68
N ALA A 49 1.21 -7.44 0.84
CA ALA A 49 1.77 -6.12 1.13
C ALA A 49 1.14 -5.05 0.23
N LEU A 50 1.37 -3.79 0.58
CA LEU A 50 0.84 -2.63 -0.12
C LEU A 50 1.98 -1.71 -0.55
N ARG A 51 1.84 -1.03 -1.69
CA ARG A 51 2.76 0.03 -2.12
C ARG A 51 2.04 1.36 -2.14
N ILE A 52 2.50 2.32 -1.33
CA ILE A 52 1.85 3.62 -1.13
C ILE A 52 2.82 4.74 -1.47
N GLU A 53 2.33 5.74 -2.21
CA GLU A 53 3.07 6.93 -2.60
C GLU A 53 2.59 8.15 -1.80
N GLY A 54 3.52 8.95 -1.30
CA GLY A 54 3.24 10.23 -0.65
C GLY A 54 2.99 10.11 0.86
N LEU A 55 3.39 11.14 1.61
CA LEU A 55 3.31 11.14 3.07
C LEU A 55 1.86 11.17 3.57
N ALA A 56 1.00 11.99 2.96
CA ALA A 56 -0.41 12.12 3.35
C ALA A 56 -1.16 10.78 3.17
N ASN A 57 -0.95 10.12 2.03
CA ASN A 57 -1.52 8.79 1.78
C ASN A 57 -0.98 7.75 2.76
N LEU A 58 0.34 7.75 3.02
CA LEU A 58 0.95 6.83 3.97
C LEU A 58 0.40 7.02 5.39
N GLN A 59 0.24 8.26 5.84
CA GLN A 59 -0.34 8.60 7.15
C GLN A 59 -1.79 8.14 7.27
N ALA A 60 -2.59 8.26 6.20
CA ALA A 60 -3.97 7.78 6.17
C ALA A 60 -4.07 6.25 6.16
N VAL A 61 -3.19 5.56 5.42
CA VAL A 61 -3.19 4.10 5.26
C VAL A 61 -2.67 3.38 6.50
N ARG A 62 -1.56 3.86 7.10
CA ARG A 62 -0.82 3.14 8.14
C ARG A 62 -1.67 2.70 9.35
N PRO A 63 -2.59 3.50 9.91
CA PRO A 63 -3.40 3.07 11.04
C PRO A 63 -4.49 2.04 10.68
N LEU A 64 -4.80 1.86 9.38
CA LEU A 64 -5.93 1.05 8.92
C LEU A 64 -5.54 -0.34 8.41
N VAL A 65 -4.27 -0.54 8.05
CA VAL A 65 -3.78 -1.80 7.46
C VAL A 65 -2.83 -2.52 8.40
N THR A 66 -2.81 -3.85 8.35
CA THR A 66 -1.87 -4.67 9.16
C THR A 66 -0.72 -5.24 8.32
N VAL A 67 -0.92 -5.38 7.01
CA VAL A 67 0.13 -5.82 6.08
C VAL A 67 1.31 -4.83 6.01
N PRO A 68 2.50 -5.30 5.62
CA PRO A 68 3.64 -4.44 5.35
C PRO A 68 3.33 -3.40 4.27
N VAL A 69 3.90 -2.20 4.42
CA VAL A 69 3.75 -1.11 3.45
C VAL A 69 5.11 -0.75 2.87
N ILE A 70 5.22 -0.81 1.56
CA ILE A 70 6.34 -0.32 0.76
C ILE A 70 6.05 1.15 0.42
N GLY A 71 6.60 2.06 1.23
CA GLY A 71 6.44 3.51 1.04
C GLY A 71 7.41 4.08 0.00
N LEU A 72 6.96 5.08 -0.75
CA LEU A 72 7.82 5.88 -1.64
C LEU A 72 7.31 7.31 -1.80
N ILE A 73 8.15 8.16 -2.38
CA ILE A 73 7.80 9.52 -2.79
C ILE A 73 8.23 9.65 -4.25
N LYS A 74 7.30 9.98 -5.15
CA LYS A 74 7.65 10.34 -6.53
C LYS A 74 7.95 11.84 -6.58
N ARG A 75 8.98 12.22 -7.33
CA ARG A 75 9.39 13.61 -7.52
C ARG A 75 9.69 13.84 -8.98
N ASP A 76 9.10 14.87 -9.55
CA ASP A 76 9.54 15.41 -10.82
C ASP A 76 10.74 16.32 -10.56
N LEU A 77 11.89 15.99 -11.16
CA LEU A 77 13.11 16.76 -11.04
C LEU A 77 13.33 17.57 -12.32
N PRO A 78 13.91 18.79 -12.23
CA PRO A 78 14.38 19.49 -13.41
C PRO A 78 15.41 18.63 -14.15
N ARG A 79 15.45 18.77 -15.49
CA ARG A 79 16.47 18.13 -16.33
C ARG A 79 17.82 18.82 -16.18
#